data_AF-A0A651H7U4-F1
#
_entry.id   AF-A0A651H7U4-F1
#
_cell.length_a   1.000
_cell.length_b   1.000
_cell.length_c   1.000
_cell.angle_alpha   90.00
_cell.angle_beta   90.00
_cell.angle_gamma   90.00
#
_symmetry.space_group_name_H-M   'P 1'
#
loop_
_entity.id
_entity.type
_entity.pdbx_description
1 polymer ?
#
loop_
_entity_poly.entity_id
_entity_poly.type
_entity_poly.pdbx_seq_one_letter_code
_entity_poly.pdbx_strand_id
1 'polypeptide(L)'
;MTNPSAAAVDLRRRRTESWKRLRALLTPISALFVLALPSLAHPDPVLALEVPGEEPGATRTQPPALGDPPAAVVAAVESEVARRWSVDAAHLVLEWGAGRAGDSGAPLHVELVGSGAGGAWIVDVTGEVGLERWSFRAGVVTERWTAARELLRGHVLAEEDLQRETVVRWGPPSERGEAPEPGWVTRRGIREGEEVRRPLAAPPELVRPGEPVEVRVRRGAVTLLLVGEARNAGAMHDRIRVRLPTGRMVVGRLGNGGVVEIEHGTDRREDDAR
;
A
#
# COMPACT_ATOMS: atom_id res chain seq x y z
N MET A 1 -5.35 -32.37 15.52
CA MET A 1 -5.97 -31.07 15.80
C MET A 1 -4.95 -30.23 16.56
N THR A 2 -4.23 -29.37 15.83
CA THR A 2 -3.08 -28.63 16.35
C THR A 2 -3.57 -27.24 16.80
N ASN A 3 -3.24 -26.86 18.03
CA ASN A 3 -3.74 -25.66 18.69
C ASN A 3 -3.21 -24.38 18.01
N PRO A 4 -4.05 -23.52 17.41
CA PRO A 4 -3.61 -22.32 16.69
C PRO A 4 -2.93 -21.26 17.58
N SER A 5 -3.08 -21.37 18.91
CA SER A 5 -2.47 -20.45 19.88
C SER A 5 -0.96 -20.64 20.04
N ALA A 6 -0.43 -21.86 19.84
CA ALA A 6 1.00 -22.13 19.98
C ALA A 6 1.83 -21.61 18.79
N ALA A 7 1.25 -21.59 17.58
CA ALA A 7 1.92 -21.09 16.36
C ALA A 7 2.09 -19.56 16.37
N ALA A 8 1.11 -18.83 16.93
CA ALA A 8 1.18 -17.37 17.05
C ALA A 8 2.21 -16.88 18.07
N VAL A 9 2.44 -17.66 19.14
CA VAL A 9 3.46 -17.36 20.16
C VAL A 9 4.88 -17.65 19.66
N ASP A 10 5.09 -18.71 18.87
CA ASP A 10 6.43 -19.03 18.32
C ASP A 10 6.87 -18.04 17.22
N LEU A 11 5.92 -17.49 16.46
CA LEU A 11 6.16 -16.40 15.49
C LEU A 11 6.58 -15.09 16.16
N ARG A 12 6.06 -14.76 17.36
CA ARG A 12 6.48 -13.58 18.14
C ARG A 12 7.93 -13.69 18.64
N ARG A 13 8.36 -14.89 19.06
CA ARG A 13 9.69 -15.10 19.67
C ARG A 13 10.83 -15.11 18.64
N ARG A 14 10.60 -15.67 17.45
CA ARG A 14 11.59 -15.67 16.36
C ARG A 14 11.77 -14.30 15.71
N ARG A 15 10.74 -13.43 15.75
CA ARG A 15 10.76 -12.07 15.19
C ARG A 15 11.71 -11.11 15.94
N THR A 16 11.80 -11.23 17.26
CA THR A 16 12.64 -10.34 18.09
C THR A 16 14.15 -10.56 17.90
N GLU A 17 14.59 -11.74 17.46
CA GLU A 17 16.02 -12.01 17.24
C GLU A 17 16.51 -11.62 15.84
N SER A 18 15.69 -11.79 14.81
CA SER A 18 16.06 -11.41 13.43
C SER A 18 16.19 -9.90 13.24
N TRP A 19 15.41 -9.10 13.97
CA TRP A 19 15.47 -7.63 13.88
C TRP A 19 16.72 -7.03 14.56
N LYS A 20 17.24 -7.65 15.62
CA LYS A 20 18.52 -7.22 16.24
C LYS A 20 19.72 -7.40 15.30
N ARG A 21 19.68 -8.38 14.38
CA ARG A 21 20.75 -8.61 13.39
C ARG A 21 20.70 -7.65 12.20
N LEU A 22 19.50 -7.19 11.79
CA LEU A 22 19.33 -6.22 10.69
C LEU A 22 19.68 -4.78 11.09
N ARG A 23 19.47 -4.40 12.36
CA ARG A 23 19.86 -3.06 12.87
C ARG A 23 21.38 -2.84 12.93
N ALA A 24 22.19 -3.90 12.91
CA ALA A 24 23.66 -3.82 12.90
C ALA A 24 24.26 -3.52 11.51
N LEU A 25 23.47 -3.60 10.44
CA LEU A 25 23.95 -3.37 9.06
C LEU A 25 23.52 -2.01 8.48
N LEU A 26 22.79 -1.20 9.25
CA LEU A 26 22.25 0.09 8.81
C LEU A 26 22.51 1.18 9.88
N THR A 27 23.75 1.68 9.89
CA THR A 27 24.15 2.96 10.51
C THR A 27 25.00 3.74 9.48
N PRO A 28 25.03 5.09 9.53
CA PRO A 28 24.38 5.88 8.49
C PRO A 28 25.37 6.68 7.62
N ILE A 29 25.01 6.85 6.34
CA ILE A 29 25.52 7.96 5.50
C ILE A 29 24.55 9.12 5.69
N SER A 30 24.96 10.16 6.42
CA SER A 30 24.38 11.50 6.33
C SER A 30 25.37 12.52 6.89
N ALA A 31 26.34 12.87 6.04
CA ALA A 31 27.12 14.09 6.14
C ALA A 31 26.75 15.01 4.97
N LEU A 32 26.91 16.31 5.20
CA LEU A 32 26.81 17.44 4.26
C LEU A 32 25.40 17.94 3.87
N PHE A 33 25.00 19.05 4.50
CA PHE A 33 24.57 20.23 3.74
C PHE A 33 24.82 21.49 4.59
N VAL A 34 25.97 22.13 4.35
CA VAL A 34 26.28 23.49 4.82
C VAL A 34 26.12 24.39 3.59
N LEU A 35 25.08 25.24 3.60
CA LEU A 35 24.94 26.30 2.61
C LEU A 35 25.56 27.58 3.14
N ALA A 36 26.59 28.04 2.44
CA ALA A 36 27.26 29.31 2.62
C ALA A 36 26.38 30.48 2.12
N LEU A 37 26.30 31.54 2.92
CA LEU A 37 25.78 32.86 2.51
C LEU A 37 26.96 33.83 2.36
N PRO A 38 26.98 34.70 1.33
CA PRO A 38 28.06 35.66 1.17
C PRO A 38 27.87 36.85 2.11
N SER A 39 28.98 37.15 2.79
CA SER A 39 29.21 38.31 3.65
C SER A 39 29.31 39.59 2.80
N LEU A 40 28.57 40.63 3.19
CA LEU A 40 28.79 42.01 2.75
C LEU A 40 29.15 42.86 3.97
N ALA A 41 30.34 43.43 3.90
CA ALA A 41 30.95 44.29 4.90
C ALA A 41 30.37 45.71 4.88
N HIS A 42 30.17 46.30 6.07
CA HIS A 42 30.65 47.65 6.41
C HIS A 42 30.84 47.78 7.94
N PRO A 43 31.88 48.49 8.40
CA PRO A 43 32.20 48.65 9.82
C PRO A 43 31.61 49.95 10.38
N ASP A 44 31.13 49.91 11.62
CA ASP A 44 31.14 51.08 12.50
C ASP A 44 31.40 50.63 13.96
N PRO A 45 32.26 51.36 14.71
CA PRO A 45 32.65 50.99 16.06
C PRO A 45 31.69 51.61 17.08
N VAL A 46 30.95 50.76 17.82
CA VAL A 46 30.09 51.23 18.91
C VAL A 46 30.38 50.45 20.18
N LEU A 47 31.04 51.17 21.11
CA LEU A 47 31.01 51.03 22.57
C LEU A 47 31.13 49.63 23.16
N ALA A 48 32.33 49.36 23.69
CA ALA A 48 32.59 48.35 24.69
C ALA A 48 31.65 48.54 25.91
N LEU A 49 30.60 47.73 25.96
CA LEU A 49 29.91 47.38 27.20
C LEU A 49 30.70 46.23 27.82
N GLU A 50 31.32 46.52 28.96
CA GLU A 50 31.88 45.49 29.84
C GLU A 50 30.77 44.49 30.20
N VAL A 51 30.90 43.27 29.68
CA VAL A 51 30.05 42.13 30.06
C VAL A 51 30.59 41.60 31.39
N PRO A 52 29.81 41.67 32.48
CA PRO A 52 30.25 41.15 33.77
C PRO A 52 30.27 39.61 33.75
N GLY A 53 31.42 39.05 34.17
CA GLY A 53 31.55 37.75 34.83
C GLY A 53 30.86 36.56 34.18
N GLU A 54 31.59 35.86 33.30
CA GLU A 54 31.27 34.51 32.88
C GLU A 54 31.40 33.56 34.10
N GLU A 55 30.27 33.22 34.74
CA GLU A 55 30.23 32.18 35.78
C GLU A 55 30.48 30.79 35.17
N PRO A 56 31.53 30.06 35.60
CA PRO A 56 31.74 28.68 35.19
C PRO A 56 30.88 27.77 36.06
N GLY A 57 29.63 27.51 35.68
CA GLY A 57 28.79 26.62 36.49
C GLY A 57 27.39 26.28 36.00
N ALA A 58 26.94 26.78 34.85
CA ALA A 58 25.69 26.30 34.27
C ALA A 58 25.91 24.90 33.66
N THR A 59 25.70 23.85 34.46
CA THR A 59 25.53 22.48 33.98
C THR A 59 24.50 22.52 32.86
N ARG A 60 24.97 22.48 31.59
CA ARG A 60 24.09 22.25 30.44
C ARG A 60 23.43 20.92 30.71
N THR A 61 22.17 20.94 31.16
CA THR A 61 21.36 19.74 31.31
C THR A 61 21.36 19.06 29.95
N GLN A 62 22.09 17.96 29.85
CA GLN A 62 22.15 17.17 28.64
C GLN A 62 20.70 16.85 28.26
N PRO A 63 20.27 17.08 27.00
CA PRO A 63 18.92 16.75 26.59
C PRO A 63 18.65 15.29 26.96
N PRO A 64 17.48 14.97 27.54
CA PRO A 64 17.17 13.60 27.93
C PRO A 64 17.37 12.66 26.74
N ALA A 65 17.91 11.48 27.03
CA ALA A 65 18.21 10.50 26.00
C ALA A 65 16.94 10.10 25.25
N LEU A 66 17.10 9.89 23.95
CA LEU A 66 16.11 9.28 23.09
C LEU A 66 15.82 7.86 23.56
N GLY A 67 14.58 7.58 23.96
CA GLY A 67 14.16 6.28 24.45
C GLY A 67 13.02 5.68 23.63
N ASP A 68 12.95 4.36 23.63
CA ASP A 68 11.82 3.61 23.08
C ASP A 68 10.56 3.88 23.93
N PRO A 69 9.36 3.95 23.34
CA PRO A 69 8.13 4.18 24.10
C PRO A 69 7.82 3.02 25.05
N PRO A 70 7.11 3.27 26.17
CA PRO A 70 6.66 2.22 27.07
C PRO A 70 5.79 1.18 26.34
N ALA A 71 5.91 -0.10 26.72
CA ALA A 71 5.16 -1.20 26.09
C ALA A 71 3.63 -1.00 26.12
N ALA A 72 3.10 -0.36 27.17
CA ALA A 72 1.68 -0.02 27.26
C ALA A 72 1.25 1.01 26.20
N VAL A 73 2.10 2.00 25.90
CA VAL A 73 1.86 2.97 24.82
C VAL A 73 1.88 2.26 23.47
N VAL A 74 2.86 1.36 23.25
CA VAL A 74 2.94 0.57 22.01
C VAL A 74 1.66 -0.23 21.80
N ALA A 75 1.19 -0.98 22.80
CA ALA A 75 -0.02 -1.78 22.71
C ALA A 75 -1.30 -0.94 22.47
N ALA A 76 -1.39 0.23 23.12
CA ALA A 76 -2.50 1.17 22.90
C ALA A 76 -2.51 1.72 21.47
N VAL A 77 -1.34 2.12 20.96
CA VAL A 77 -1.19 2.60 19.57
C VAL A 77 -1.47 1.50 18.55
N GLU A 78 -0.97 0.28 18.76
CA GLU A 78 -1.28 -0.86 17.89
C GLU A 78 -2.78 -1.10 17.79
N SER A 79 -3.48 -1.12 18.93
CA SER A 79 -4.93 -1.33 18.99
C SER A 79 -5.72 -0.23 18.26
N GLU A 80 -5.31 1.02 18.44
CA GLU A 80 -5.99 2.15 17.82
C GLU A 80 -5.73 2.24 16.31
N VAL A 81 -4.50 1.98 15.84
CA VAL A 81 -4.20 1.90 14.41
C VAL A 81 -4.97 0.74 13.77
N ALA A 82 -4.99 -0.44 14.42
CA ALA A 82 -5.71 -1.62 13.95
C ALA A 82 -7.20 -1.31 13.76
N ARG A 83 -7.80 -0.65 14.76
CA ARG A 83 -9.20 -0.21 14.72
C ARG A 83 -9.46 0.79 13.59
N ARG A 84 -8.64 1.84 13.45
CA ARG A 84 -8.82 2.88 12.43
C ARG A 84 -8.66 2.34 11.01
N TRP A 85 -7.73 1.41 10.80
CA TRP A 85 -7.50 0.80 9.50
C TRP A 85 -8.33 -0.46 9.25
N SER A 86 -9.12 -0.91 10.23
CA SER A 86 -9.89 -2.16 10.18
C SER A 86 -9.02 -3.36 9.80
N VAL A 87 -7.83 -3.44 10.39
CA VAL A 87 -6.87 -4.54 10.21
C VAL A 87 -6.60 -5.24 11.53
N ASP A 88 -6.22 -6.51 11.48
CA ASP A 88 -5.76 -7.23 12.67
C ASP A 88 -4.40 -6.65 13.13
N ALA A 89 -4.28 -6.37 14.43
CA ALA A 89 -3.06 -5.86 15.04
C ALA A 89 -1.85 -6.79 14.81
N ALA A 90 -2.07 -8.10 14.65
CA ALA A 90 -1.02 -9.06 14.32
C ALA A 90 -0.34 -8.79 12.96
N HIS A 91 -1.03 -8.10 12.05
CA HIS A 91 -0.52 -7.72 10.74
C HIS A 91 0.09 -6.32 10.72
N LEU A 92 0.06 -5.58 11.83
CA LEU A 92 0.69 -4.27 11.89
C LEU A 92 2.20 -4.38 12.13
N VAL A 93 2.92 -3.41 11.57
CA VAL A 93 4.33 -3.14 11.85
C VAL A 93 4.42 -1.68 12.25
N LEU A 94 4.96 -1.42 13.44
CA LEU A 94 5.23 -0.07 13.92
C LEU A 94 6.73 0.18 13.95
N GLU A 95 7.16 1.27 13.35
CA GLU A 95 8.52 1.80 13.42
C GLU A 95 8.50 3.12 14.18
N TRP A 96 9.09 3.14 15.36
CA TRP A 96 9.11 4.31 16.22
C TRP A 96 10.25 5.24 15.83
N GLY A 97 9.91 6.51 15.67
CA GLY A 97 10.89 7.57 15.48
C GLY A 97 11.47 8.04 16.81
N ALA A 98 12.47 8.91 16.70
CA ALA A 98 13.07 9.65 17.79
C ALA A 98 11.99 10.39 18.61
N GLY A 99 11.79 10.01 19.88
CA GLY A 99 10.93 10.75 20.82
C GLY A 99 11.64 11.05 22.14
N ARG A 100 11.08 12.00 22.89
CA ARG A 100 11.51 12.25 24.26
C ARG A 100 10.86 11.19 25.14
N ALA A 101 11.67 10.27 25.65
CA ALA A 101 11.23 9.47 26.78
C ALA A 101 11.20 10.40 28.00
N GLY A 102 10.01 10.67 28.54
CA GLY A 102 9.94 11.11 29.93
C GLY A 102 9.90 9.91 30.86
N ASP A 103 10.12 10.17 32.14
CA ASP A 103 10.04 9.16 33.21
C ASP A 103 8.59 8.76 33.53
N SER A 104 7.70 8.82 32.54
CA SER A 104 6.28 8.62 32.76
C SER A 104 5.95 7.19 33.13
N GLY A 105 5.19 7.05 34.21
CA GLY A 105 4.53 5.82 34.62
C GLY A 105 3.48 5.34 33.59
N ALA A 106 2.46 4.63 34.05
CA ALA A 106 1.43 4.11 33.15
C ALA A 106 0.71 5.26 32.41
N PRO A 107 0.50 5.17 31.07
CA PRO A 107 -0.17 6.22 30.31
C PRO A 107 -1.63 6.38 30.75
N LEU A 108 -2.06 7.62 31.03
CA LEU A 108 -3.46 7.93 31.39
C LEU A 108 -4.34 8.10 30.13
N HIS A 109 -3.79 8.74 29.10
CA HIS A 109 -4.48 8.95 27.82
C HIS A 109 -3.50 8.85 26.65
N VAL A 110 -3.94 8.23 25.55
CA VAL A 110 -3.18 8.07 24.30
C VAL A 110 -4.03 8.59 23.15
N GLU A 111 -3.55 9.63 22.48
CA GLU A 111 -4.21 10.23 21.33
C GLU A 111 -3.33 10.10 20.09
N LEU A 112 -3.90 9.55 19.01
CA LEU A 112 -3.25 9.51 17.71
C LEU A 112 -3.63 10.73 16.86
N VAL A 113 -2.63 11.56 16.58
CA VAL A 113 -2.74 12.76 15.75
C VAL A 113 -2.36 12.42 14.31
N GLY A 114 -3.25 12.80 13.38
CA GLY A 114 -3.11 12.58 11.94
C GLY A 114 -4.04 11.50 11.39
N SER A 115 -3.98 11.32 10.06
CA SER A 115 -4.80 10.34 9.34
C SER A 115 -4.08 9.00 9.10
N GLY A 116 -2.76 8.96 9.32
CA GLY A 116 -1.93 7.80 8.95
C GLY A 116 -1.64 7.69 7.46
N ALA A 117 -1.89 8.74 6.67
CA ALA A 117 -1.51 8.74 5.26
C ALA A 117 -0.01 8.47 5.09
N GLY A 118 0.35 7.51 4.22
CA GLY A 118 1.75 7.07 4.04
C GLY A 118 2.36 6.35 5.27
N GLY A 119 1.53 6.10 6.29
CA GLY A 119 1.90 5.43 7.53
C GLY A 119 2.43 6.36 8.60
N ALA A 120 2.56 7.67 8.36
CA ALA A 120 3.13 8.59 9.35
C ALA A 120 2.09 8.99 10.40
N TRP A 121 2.50 8.95 11.67
CA TRP A 121 1.66 9.27 12.81
C TRP A 121 2.44 10.02 13.88
N ILE A 122 1.70 10.78 14.68
CA ILE A 122 2.16 11.32 15.96
C ILE A 122 1.25 10.73 17.04
N VAL A 123 1.83 10.33 18.15
CA VAL A 123 1.10 9.97 19.36
C VAL A 123 1.42 10.96 20.47
N ASP A 124 0.35 11.46 21.06
CA ASP A 124 0.36 12.27 22.27
C ASP A 124 -0.05 11.38 23.44
N VAL A 125 0.79 11.29 24.46
CA VAL A 125 0.52 10.52 25.67
C VAL A 125 0.50 11.47 26.84
N THR A 126 -0.63 11.51 27.53
CA THR A 126 -0.75 12.26 28.79
C THR A 126 -0.51 11.28 29.94
N GLY A 127 0.54 11.53 30.73
CA GLY A 127 0.84 10.84 31.98
C GLY A 127 0.62 11.76 33.18
N GLU A 128 0.98 11.28 34.37
CA GLU A 128 0.91 12.08 35.61
C GLU A 128 1.89 13.27 35.60
N VAL A 129 3.02 13.11 34.91
CA VAL A 129 4.13 14.08 34.89
C VAL A 129 4.01 15.10 33.75
N GLY A 130 3.14 14.84 32.77
CA GLY A 130 2.87 15.77 31.67
C GLY A 130 2.50 15.11 30.35
N LEU A 131 2.66 15.89 29.27
CA LEU A 131 2.40 15.47 27.90
C LEU A 131 3.72 15.04 27.22
N GLU A 132 3.74 13.83 26.70
CA GLU A 132 4.83 13.30 25.89
C GLU A 132 4.37 13.04 24.47
N ARG A 133 5.28 13.23 23.51
CA ARG A 133 4.98 13.14 22.08
C ARG A 133 6.02 12.28 21.38
N TRP A 134 5.55 11.29 20.63
CA TRP A 134 6.39 10.47 19.74
C TRP A 134 5.86 10.51 18.31
N SER A 135 6.78 10.45 17.35
CA SER A 135 6.44 10.13 15.97
C SER A 135 6.63 8.63 15.72
N PHE A 136 5.77 8.03 14.92
CA PHE A 136 5.98 6.65 14.46
C PHE A 136 5.46 6.47 13.03
N ARG A 137 5.86 5.36 12.43
CA ARG A 137 5.35 4.89 11.15
C ARG A 137 4.63 3.57 11.33
N ALA A 138 3.43 3.45 10.77
CA ALA A 138 2.64 2.23 10.75
C ALA A 138 2.57 1.66 9.33
N GLY A 139 2.73 0.35 9.24
CA GLY A 139 2.56 -0.40 8.00
C GLY A 139 1.80 -1.69 8.26
N VAL A 140 1.30 -2.29 7.18
CA VAL A 140 0.59 -3.55 7.19
C VAL A 140 1.43 -4.60 6.46
N VAL A 141 1.61 -5.76 7.08
CA VAL A 141 2.18 -6.93 6.44
C VAL A 141 1.18 -7.45 5.42
N THR A 142 1.56 -7.44 4.14
CA THR A 142 0.75 -7.96 3.04
C THR A 142 1.56 -8.95 2.21
N GLU A 143 0.85 -9.87 1.56
CA GLU A 143 1.41 -10.65 0.48
C GLU A 143 1.24 -9.90 -0.84
N ARG A 144 2.21 -10.02 -1.72
CA ARG A 144 2.13 -9.58 -3.12
C ARG A 144 2.66 -10.67 -4.05
N TRP A 145 2.19 -10.65 -5.29
CA TRP A 145 2.74 -11.49 -6.34
C TRP A 145 3.91 -10.78 -7.01
N THR A 146 5.03 -11.46 -7.15
CA THR A 146 6.19 -10.96 -7.89
C THR A 146 6.62 -11.95 -8.95
N ALA A 147 7.37 -11.48 -9.94
CA ALA A 147 7.91 -12.34 -10.98
C ALA A 147 9.07 -13.17 -10.41
N ALA A 148 9.04 -14.49 -10.64
CA ALA A 148 10.09 -15.41 -10.22
C ALA A 148 11.36 -15.31 -11.10
N ARG A 149 11.22 -14.71 -12.29
CA ARG A 149 12.30 -14.47 -13.26
C ARG A 149 11.95 -13.26 -14.12
N GLU A 150 12.86 -12.86 -15.00
CA GLU A 150 12.56 -11.85 -16.02
C GLU A 150 11.52 -12.37 -17.03
N LEU A 151 10.47 -11.59 -17.26
CA LEU A 151 9.38 -11.90 -18.18
C LEU A 151 9.35 -10.85 -19.29
N LEU A 152 9.40 -11.29 -20.55
CA LEU A 152 9.33 -10.41 -21.70
C LEU A 152 7.90 -9.92 -21.95
N ARG A 153 7.73 -8.91 -22.81
CA ARG A 153 6.40 -8.45 -23.26
C ARG A 153 5.71 -9.54 -24.10
N GLY A 154 4.42 -9.74 -23.88
CA GLY A 154 3.62 -10.75 -24.59
C GLY A 154 3.80 -12.16 -24.06
N HIS A 155 4.56 -12.33 -22.97
CA HIS A 155 4.77 -13.60 -22.30
C HIS A 155 3.49 -14.07 -21.62
N VAL A 156 3.16 -15.34 -21.78
CA VAL A 156 2.03 -15.97 -21.09
C VAL A 156 2.51 -16.49 -19.74
N LEU A 157 1.95 -15.97 -18.66
CA LEU A 157 2.31 -16.35 -17.30
C LEU A 157 2.04 -17.84 -17.08
N ALA A 158 3.06 -18.56 -16.65
CA ALA A 158 2.94 -19.88 -16.06
C ALA A 158 2.94 -19.78 -14.52
N GLU A 159 2.60 -20.87 -13.84
CA GLU A 159 2.63 -20.92 -12.37
C GLU A 159 4.05 -20.66 -11.83
N GLU A 160 5.06 -21.21 -12.48
CA GLU A 160 6.48 -21.02 -12.16
C GLU A 160 7.00 -19.58 -12.35
N ASP A 161 6.27 -18.73 -13.07
CA ASP A 161 6.63 -17.32 -13.26
C ASP A 161 6.21 -16.45 -12.07
N LEU A 162 5.34 -16.96 -11.19
CA LEU A 162 4.71 -16.24 -10.11
C LEU A 162 5.20 -16.76 -8.75
N GLN A 163 5.63 -15.84 -7.89
CA GLN A 163 5.98 -16.14 -6.51
C GLN A 163 5.26 -15.18 -5.56
N ARG A 164 4.98 -15.64 -4.34
CA ARG A 164 4.43 -14.80 -3.28
C ARG A 164 5.54 -14.26 -2.41
N GLU A 165 5.53 -12.95 -2.20
CA GLU A 165 6.45 -12.27 -1.30
C GLU A 165 5.66 -11.56 -0.19
N THR A 166 6.12 -11.71 1.04
CA THR A 166 5.59 -10.95 2.19
C THR A 166 6.34 -9.63 2.32
N VAL A 167 5.62 -8.51 2.27
CA VAL A 167 6.20 -7.16 2.36
C VAL A 167 5.44 -6.30 3.37
N VAL A 168 6.12 -5.28 3.90
CA VAL A 168 5.48 -4.24 4.71
C VAL A 168 5.04 -3.10 3.81
N ARG A 169 3.73 -2.87 3.73
CA ARG A 169 3.17 -1.70 3.07
C ARG A 169 2.94 -0.60 4.10
N TRP A 170 3.67 0.49 3.99
CA TRP A 170 3.49 1.65 4.87
C TRP A 170 2.22 2.42 4.54
N GLY A 171 1.41 2.71 5.57
CA GLY A 171 0.11 3.35 5.42
C GLY A 171 -1.07 2.36 5.45
N PRO A 172 -2.29 2.88 5.27
CA PRO A 172 -3.50 2.08 5.33
C PRO A 172 -3.52 0.97 4.25
N PRO A 173 -4.25 -0.12 4.50
CA PRO A 173 -4.47 -1.14 3.47
C PRO A 173 -5.13 -0.50 2.25
N SER A 174 -4.69 -0.89 1.06
CA SER A 174 -5.39 -0.55 -0.18
C SER A 174 -6.26 -1.71 -0.63
N GLU A 175 -7.29 -1.42 -1.42
CA GLU A 175 -8.03 -2.45 -2.16
C GLU A 175 -7.04 -3.35 -2.92
N ARG A 176 -7.15 -4.67 -2.72
CA ARG A 176 -6.36 -5.61 -3.50
C ARG A 176 -6.88 -5.56 -4.94
N GLY A 177 -6.00 -5.20 -5.86
CA GLY A 177 -6.25 -5.48 -7.27
C GLY A 177 -6.41 -6.99 -7.48
N GLU A 178 -7.05 -7.37 -8.58
CA GLU A 178 -7.14 -8.78 -8.96
C GLU A 178 -5.74 -9.41 -9.03
N ALA A 179 -5.62 -10.59 -8.43
CA ALA A 179 -4.37 -11.33 -8.43
C ALA A 179 -4.03 -11.79 -9.85
N PRO A 180 -2.76 -11.72 -10.28
CA PRO A 180 -2.36 -12.35 -11.53
C PRO A 180 -2.56 -13.86 -11.44
N GLU A 181 -2.95 -14.46 -12.56
CA GLU A 181 -3.16 -15.89 -12.68
C GLU A 181 -2.37 -16.47 -13.87
N PRO A 182 -2.01 -17.76 -13.83
CA PRO A 182 -1.50 -18.44 -15.01
C PRO A 182 -2.43 -18.27 -16.22
N GLY A 183 -1.85 -18.09 -17.41
CA GLY A 183 -2.55 -17.81 -18.65
C GLY A 183 -2.71 -16.32 -18.98
N TRP A 184 -2.49 -15.42 -18.02
CA TRP A 184 -2.42 -13.98 -18.30
C TRP A 184 -1.22 -13.65 -19.18
N VAL A 185 -1.29 -12.55 -19.90
CA VAL A 185 -0.26 -12.07 -20.83
C VAL A 185 0.35 -10.77 -20.33
N THR A 186 1.67 -10.70 -20.31
CA THR A 186 2.40 -9.48 -19.95
C THR A 186 2.22 -8.39 -21.01
N ARG A 187 1.92 -7.17 -20.57
CA ARG A 187 1.76 -5.99 -21.44
C ARG A 187 3.08 -5.27 -21.71
N ARG A 188 4.04 -5.43 -20.79
CA ARG A 188 5.43 -4.95 -20.91
C ARG A 188 6.38 -5.97 -20.28
N GLY A 189 7.69 -5.78 -20.45
CA GLY A 189 8.68 -6.56 -19.71
C GLY A 189 8.57 -6.32 -18.19
N ILE A 190 8.70 -7.38 -17.40
CA ILE A 190 8.66 -7.39 -15.93
C ILE A 190 9.97 -8.00 -15.44
N ARG A 191 10.68 -7.31 -14.54
CA ARG A 191 11.94 -7.83 -14.00
C ARG A 191 11.69 -8.88 -12.92
N GLU A 192 12.67 -9.75 -12.71
CA GLU A 192 12.68 -10.64 -11.55
C GLU A 192 12.49 -9.84 -10.24
N GLY A 193 11.62 -10.34 -9.37
CA GLY A 193 11.25 -9.68 -8.11
C GLY A 193 10.32 -8.47 -8.25
N GLU A 194 10.01 -8.01 -9.46
CA GLU A 194 9.05 -6.93 -9.68
C GLU A 194 7.62 -7.43 -9.42
N GLU A 195 6.79 -6.57 -8.83
CA GLU A 195 5.40 -6.90 -8.51
C GLU A 195 4.55 -7.08 -9.76
N VAL A 196 3.89 -8.23 -9.88
CA VAL A 196 2.99 -8.55 -11.00
C VAL A 196 1.57 -8.12 -10.64
N ARG A 197 1.02 -7.20 -11.44
CA ARG A 197 -0.31 -6.59 -11.24
C ARG A 197 -0.97 -6.23 -12.57
N ARG A 198 -2.29 -5.99 -12.58
CA ARG A 198 -3.11 -5.71 -13.78
C ARG A 198 -2.53 -4.73 -14.82
N PRO A 199 -1.88 -3.61 -14.44
CA PRO A 199 -1.25 -2.74 -15.43
C PRO A 199 -0.13 -3.42 -16.23
N LEU A 200 0.51 -4.43 -15.65
CA LEU A 200 1.68 -5.12 -16.19
C LEU A 200 1.35 -6.44 -16.87
N ALA A 201 0.33 -7.15 -16.39
CA ALA A 201 -0.18 -8.38 -16.98
C ALA A 201 -1.70 -8.38 -16.94
N ALA A 202 -2.36 -8.96 -17.94
CA ALA A 202 -3.81 -9.04 -18.00
C ALA A 202 -4.23 -10.36 -18.65
N PRO A 203 -5.48 -10.81 -18.47
CA PRO A 203 -5.99 -11.96 -19.20
C PRO A 203 -5.78 -11.80 -20.73
N PRO A 204 -5.57 -12.91 -21.47
CA PRO A 204 -5.31 -12.86 -22.91
C PRO A 204 -6.52 -12.30 -23.65
N GLU A 205 -6.28 -11.42 -24.62
CA GLU A 205 -7.33 -10.93 -25.51
C GLU A 205 -7.89 -12.10 -26.32
N LEU A 206 -9.19 -12.35 -26.18
CA LEU A 206 -9.89 -13.39 -26.92
C LEU A 206 -10.49 -12.85 -28.22
N VAL A 207 -10.70 -11.54 -28.28
CA VAL A 207 -11.34 -10.85 -29.40
C VAL A 207 -10.63 -9.54 -29.68
N ARG A 208 -10.41 -9.24 -30.96
CA ARG A 208 -9.88 -7.97 -31.46
C ARG A 208 -10.98 -7.10 -32.09
N PRO A 209 -10.78 -5.77 -32.19
CA PRO A 209 -11.70 -4.91 -32.93
C PRO A 209 -11.79 -5.34 -34.40
N GLY A 210 -13.00 -5.38 -34.93
CA GLY A 210 -13.30 -5.83 -36.29
C GLY A 210 -13.48 -7.34 -36.43
N GLU A 211 -13.19 -8.12 -35.39
CA GLU A 211 -13.32 -9.57 -35.44
C GLU A 211 -14.79 -10.01 -35.34
N PRO A 212 -15.21 -11.01 -36.14
CA PRO A 212 -16.54 -11.59 -35.99
C PRO A 212 -16.64 -12.33 -34.65
N VAL A 213 -17.68 -12.03 -33.89
CA VAL A 213 -17.97 -12.67 -32.60
C VAL A 213 -19.40 -13.22 -32.59
N GLU A 214 -19.56 -14.38 -31.96
CA GLU A 214 -20.88 -14.95 -31.69
C GLU A 214 -21.50 -14.21 -30.49
N VAL A 215 -22.69 -13.67 -30.66
CA VAL A 215 -23.47 -13.00 -29.62
C VAL A 215 -24.60 -13.94 -29.21
N ARG A 216 -24.61 -14.32 -27.93
CA ARG A 216 -25.65 -15.12 -27.32
C ARG A 216 -26.57 -14.23 -26.49
N VAL A 217 -27.83 -14.17 -26.87
CA VAL A 217 -28.89 -13.46 -26.14
C VAL A 217 -29.86 -14.47 -25.57
N ARG A 218 -30.02 -14.48 -24.25
CA ARG A 218 -30.97 -15.39 -23.57
C ARG A 218 -32.12 -14.61 -22.96
N ARG A 219 -33.35 -15.00 -23.29
CA ARG A 219 -34.59 -14.47 -22.69
C ARG A 219 -35.52 -15.62 -22.31
N GLY A 220 -35.59 -15.92 -21.02
CA GLY A 220 -36.35 -17.08 -20.52
C GLY A 220 -35.80 -18.38 -21.09
N ALA A 221 -36.65 -19.17 -21.73
CA ALA A 221 -36.28 -20.42 -22.41
C ALA A 221 -35.74 -20.22 -23.84
N VAL A 222 -35.75 -18.99 -24.37
CA VAL A 222 -35.32 -18.70 -25.74
C VAL A 222 -33.88 -18.19 -25.75
N THR A 223 -33.03 -18.83 -26.55
CA THR A 223 -31.65 -18.40 -26.82
C THR A 223 -31.53 -18.03 -28.29
N LEU A 224 -31.08 -16.80 -28.56
CA LEU A 224 -30.76 -16.31 -29.90
C LEU A 224 -29.24 -16.27 -30.05
N LEU A 225 -28.74 -16.80 -31.16
CA LEU A 225 -27.34 -16.72 -31.57
C LEU A 225 -27.25 -15.82 -32.80
N LEU A 226 -26.39 -14.82 -32.73
CA LEU A 226 -26.15 -13.85 -33.80
C LEU A 226 -24.65 -13.73 -34.02
N VAL A 227 -24.21 -13.44 -35.24
CA VAL A 227 -22.82 -13.06 -35.49
C VAL A 227 -22.78 -11.55 -35.65
N GLY A 228 -21.88 -10.90 -34.91
CA GLY A 228 -21.64 -9.46 -35.02
C GLY A 228 -20.15 -9.15 -35.10
N GLU A 229 -19.82 -7.88 -35.28
CA GLU A 229 -18.44 -7.39 -35.38
C GLU A 229 -18.04 -6.69 -34.07
N ALA A 230 -16.97 -7.12 -33.43
CA ALA A 230 -16.47 -6.49 -32.21
C ALA A 230 -15.96 -5.07 -32.49
N ARG A 231 -16.26 -4.13 -31.60
CA ARG A 231 -15.82 -2.72 -31.70
C ARG A 231 -14.68 -2.36 -30.75
N ASN A 232 -14.43 -3.19 -29.75
CA ASN A 232 -13.27 -3.09 -28.87
C ASN A 232 -12.66 -4.47 -28.67
N ALA A 233 -11.37 -4.49 -28.34
CA ALA A 233 -10.70 -5.69 -27.87
C ALA A 233 -11.22 -6.04 -26.48
N GLY A 234 -11.08 -7.31 -26.11
CA GLY A 234 -11.13 -7.69 -24.70
C GLY A 234 -10.83 -9.16 -24.47
N ALA A 235 -10.62 -9.45 -23.20
CA ALA A 235 -10.32 -10.76 -22.69
C ALA A 235 -11.56 -11.41 -22.08
N MET A 236 -11.39 -12.63 -21.58
CA MET A 236 -12.44 -13.32 -20.82
C MET A 236 -13.02 -12.40 -19.75
N HIS A 237 -14.36 -12.37 -19.66
CA HIS A 237 -15.17 -11.55 -18.76
C HIS A 237 -15.15 -10.03 -18.99
N ASP A 238 -14.41 -9.52 -19.99
CA ASP A 238 -14.49 -8.11 -20.34
C ASP A 238 -15.84 -7.76 -20.97
N ARG A 239 -16.21 -6.48 -20.88
CA ARG A 239 -17.36 -5.93 -21.59
C ARG A 239 -16.97 -5.58 -23.02
N ILE A 240 -17.63 -6.21 -23.99
CA ILE A 240 -17.41 -5.99 -25.42
C ILE A 240 -18.63 -5.31 -26.03
N ARG A 241 -18.38 -4.29 -26.85
CA ARG A 241 -19.37 -3.67 -27.73
C ARG A 241 -19.32 -4.39 -29.08
N VAL A 242 -20.47 -4.85 -29.55
CA VAL A 242 -20.60 -5.58 -30.80
C VAL A 242 -21.59 -4.84 -31.71
N ARG A 243 -21.23 -4.69 -32.98
CA ARG A 243 -22.15 -4.20 -34.02
C ARG A 243 -22.79 -5.39 -34.71
N LEU A 244 -24.12 -5.45 -34.65
CA LEU A 244 -24.88 -6.48 -35.35
C LEU A 244 -25.05 -6.11 -36.85
N PRO A 245 -25.33 -7.08 -37.73
CA PRO A 245 -25.60 -6.84 -39.15
C PRO A 245 -26.78 -5.88 -39.37
N THR A 246 -27.71 -5.82 -38.42
CA THR A 246 -28.85 -4.87 -38.41
C THR A 246 -28.42 -3.41 -38.20
N GLY A 247 -27.14 -3.15 -37.93
CA GLY A 247 -26.60 -1.84 -37.57
C GLY A 247 -26.72 -1.50 -36.10
N ARG A 248 -27.43 -2.30 -35.29
CA ARG A 248 -27.58 -2.08 -33.85
C ARG A 248 -26.28 -2.38 -33.11
N MET A 249 -26.00 -1.58 -32.09
CA MET A 249 -24.91 -1.81 -31.14
C MET A 249 -25.44 -2.54 -29.92
N VAL A 250 -24.72 -3.56 -29.47
CA VAL A 250 -25.02 -4.29 -28.24
C VAL A 250 -23.78 -4.38 -27.36
N VAL A 251 -23.99 -4.50 -26.05
CA VAL A 251 -22.91 -4.67 -25.07
C VAL A 251 -23.17 -5.96 -24.32
N GLY A 252 -22.15 -6.81 -24.25
CA GLY A 252 -22.21 -8.06 -23.50
C GLY A 252 -20.88 -8.37 -22.82
N ARG A 253 -20.87 -9.44 -22.03
CA ARG A 253 -19.67 -9.95 -21.37
C ARG A 253 -19.06 -11.06 -22.24
N LEU A 254 -17.76 -11.01 -22.46
CA LEU A 254 -17.06 -12.05 -23.23
C LEU A 254 -16.94 -13.32 -22.38
N GLY A 255 -17.48 -14.42 -22.88
CA GLY A 255 -17.37 -15.75 -22.32
C GLY A 255 -16.25 -16.55 -22.95
N ASN A 256 -16.20 -17.83 -22.59
CA ASN A 256 -15.26 -18.78 -23.18
C ASN A 256 -15.50 -18.94 -24.69
N GLY A 257 -14.40 -19.08 -25.45
CA GLY A 257 -14.45 -19.30 -26.90
C GLY A 257 -14.87 -18.07 -27.72
N GLY A 258 -14.80 -16.86 -27.16
CA GLY A 258 -15.12 -15.63 -27.89
C GLY A 258 -16.62 -15.31 -28.01
N VAL A 259 -17.47 -16.05 -27.30
CA VAL A 259 -18.93 -15.82 -27.29
C VAL A 259 -19.25 -14.64 -26.37
N VAL A 260 -19.96 -13.64 -26.89
CA VAL A 260 -20.43 -12.48 -26.13
C VAL A 260 -21.81 -12.77 -25.56
N GLU A 261 -21.92 -12.88 -24.24
CA GLU A 261 -23.20 -13.10 -23.56
C GLU A 261 -23.83 -11.76 -23.17
N ILE A 262 -25.05 -11.54 -23.64
CA ILE A 262 -25.85 -10.38 -23.26
C ILE A 262 -26.82 -10.82 -22.19
N GLU A 263 -26.49 -10.52 -20.94
CA GLU A 263 -27.49 -10.49 -19.89
C GLU A 263 -28.39 -9.28 -20.15
N HIS A 264 -29.68 -9.53 -20.35
CA HIS A 264 -30.66 -8.47 -20.42
C HIS A 264 -30.71 -7.77 -19.05
N GLY A 265 -29.86 -6.75 -18.88
CA GLY A 265 -30.16 -5.64 -17.99
C GLY A 265 -31.40 -4.96 -18.51
N THR A 266 -32.41 -4.85 -17.67
CA THR A 266 -33.69 -4.18 -17.89
C THR A 266 -33.51 -2.69 -18.22
N ASP A 267 -32.98 -2.35 -19.40
CA ASP A 267 -33.06 -0.97 -19.88
C ASP A 267 -34.38 -0.78 -20.63
N ARG A 268 -35.45 -0.62 -19.83
CA ARG A 268 -36.62 0.14 -20.24
C ARG A 268 -36.17 1.59 -20.41
N ARG A 269 -35.63 1.90 -21.59
CA ARG A 269 -35.69 3.24 -22.19
C ARG A 269 -36.58 3.15 -23.42
N GLU A 270 -37.85 2.86 -23.15
CA GLU A 270 -38.94 3.55 -23.85
C GLU A 270 -39.00 4.98 -23.26
N ASP A 271 -39.34 5.94 -24.11
CA ASP A 271 -39.53 7.37 -23.86
C ASP A 271 -38.27 8.26 -23.89
N ASP A 272 -37.74 8.45 -25.10
CA ASP A 272 -37.50 9.80 -25.61
C ASP A 272 -37.78 9.80 -27.13
N ALA A 273 -39.06 9.71 -27.45
CA ALA A 273 -39.61 10.32 -28.64
C ALA A 273 -40.19 11.67 -28.22
N ARG A 274 -39.42 12.75 -28.42
CA ARG A 274 -39.90 14.11 -28.64
C ARG A 274 -38.95 14.84 -29.57
#